data_AF-A0A0F7KDH4-F1
#
_entry.id   AF-A0A0F7KDH4-F1
#
_cell.length_a   1.000
_cell.length_b   1.000
_cell.length_c   1.000
_cell.angle_alpha   90.00
_cell.angle_beta   90.00
_cell.angle_gamma   90.00
#
_symmetry.space_group_name_H-M   'P 1'
#
loop_
_entity.id
_entity.type
_entity.pdbx_description
1 polymer ?
#
loop_
_entity_poly.entity_id
_entity_poly.type
_entity_poly.pdbx_seq_one_letter_code
_entity_poly.pdbx_strand_id
1 'polypeptide(L)'
;MSMRIHLRDWFPRLPGYVAYVQRLNRVADVFAPLLALIQQEQETRNAGQVWLTDSFPVILARQGRRFNACVAKQLADSGYCSTKKLYYHGVRVHIIGRRQPGSLPIPEYIGVTGASDHDGKIFDQIRPQLYNNELYGDKAYQRPDAECIRRAQNLTVLTPVKKQKGQHHLEPQDQWLSTAVSRVRQPIEALFAWIEEKTGIECASKVRSYNGLMVHVFGKLAAALFFWNFLRVSS
;
A
#
# COMPACT_ATOMS: atom_id res chain seq x y z
N MET A 1 -10.75 -29.09 1.34
CA MET A 1 -12.23 -29.12 1.32
C MET A 1 -12.70 -28.20 0.20
N SER A 2 -13.30 -28.74 -0.86
CA SER A 2 -13.55 -27.98 -2.11
C SER A 2 -14.71 -27.01 -1.93
N MET A 3 -14.49 -25.72 -2.21
CA MET A 3 -15.51 -24.65 -2.21
C MET A 3 -16.77 -25.03 -3.01
N ARG A 4 -16.61 -25.87 -4.04
CA ARG A 4 -17.69 -26.40 -4.87
C ARG A 4 -18.62 -27.38 -4.14
N ILE A 5 -18.17 -28.03 -3.07
CA ILE A 5 -18.99 -28.95 -2.28
C ILE A 5 -19.89 -28.16 -1.32
N HIS A 6 -19.38 -27.10 -0.69
CA HIS A 6 -20.12 -26.33 0.31
C HIS A 6 -21.08 -25.29 -0.25
N LEU A 7 -20.83 -24.80 -1.46
CA LEU A 7 -21.61 -23.73 -2.08
C LEU A 7 -22.43 -24.21 -3.28
N ARG A 8 -22.56 -25.52 -3.47
CA ARG A 8 -23.20 -26.11 -4.66
C ARG A 8 -24.68 -25.74 -4.77
N ASP A 9 -25.36 -25.68 -3.64
CA ASP A 9 -26.80 -25.39 -3.58
C ASP A 9 -27.09 -23.94 -3.98
N TRP A 10 -26.18 -23.02 -3.66
CA TRP A 10 -26.33 -21.59 -3.98
C TRP A 10 -25.75 -21.25 -5.37
N PHE A 11 -24.73 -21.99 -5.80
CA PHE A 11 -24.05 -21.77 -7.08
C PHE A 11 -23.89 -23.10 -7.85
N PRO A 12 -24.97 -23.64 -8.43
CA PRO A 12 -24.94 -24.95 -9.10
C PRO A 12 -24.03 -25.00 -10.32
N ARG A 13 -23.72 -23.83 -10.92
CA ARG A 13 -22.79 -23.67 -12.05
C ARG A 13 -21.38 -23.24 -11.63
N LEU A 14 -21.02 -23.33 -10.34
CA LEU A 14 -19.71 -22.91 -9.86
C LEU A 14 -18.61 -23.75 -10.55
N PRO A 15 -17.69 -23.11 -11.31
CA PRO A 15 -16.61 -23.83 -11.97
C PRO A 15 -15.65 -24.42 -10.94
N GLY A 16 -14.85 -25.41 -11.36
CA GLY A 16 -13.72 -25.86 -10.54
C GLY A 16 -12.74 -24.72 -10.25
N TYR A 17 -11.92 -24.86 -9.21
CA TYR A 17 -11.00 -23.81 -8.74
C TYR A 17 -10.13 -23.21 -9.86
N VAL A 18 -9.58 -24.04 -10.75
CA VAL A 18 -8.76 -23.58 -11.87
C VAL A 18 -9.56 -22.70 -12.83
N ALA A 19 -10.76 -23.13 -13.21
CA ALA A 19 -11.63 -22.37 -14.11
C ALA A 19 -12.17 -21.08 -13.45
N TYR A 20 -12.38 -21.07 -12.13
CA TYR A 20 -12.67 -19.85 -11.37
C TYR A 20 -11.51 -18.85 -11.46
N VAL A 21 -10.28 -19.29 -11.14
CA VAL A 21 -9.07 -18.43 -11.20
C VAL A 21 -8.84 -17.90 -12.63
N GLN A 22 -9.04 -18.73 -13.65
CA GLN A 22 -8.92 -18.30 -15.05
C GLN A 22 -9.94 -17.21 -15.40
N ARG A 23 -11.20 -17.34 -14.97
CA ARG A 23 -12.21 -16.30 -15.19
C ARG A 23 -11.86 -15.01 -14.45
N LEU A 24 -11.41 -15.12 -13.21
CA LEU A 24 -10.98 -13.97 -12.41
C LEU A 24 -9.82 -13.21 -13.07
N ASN A 25 -8.83 -13.94 -13.60
CA ASN A 25 -7.69 -13.34 -14.32
C ASN A 25 -8.10 -12.68 -15.64
N ARG A 26 -9.21 -13.06 -16.27
CA ARG A 26 -9.71 -12.41 -17.50
C ARG A 26 -10.36 -11.05 -17.23
N VAL A 27 -10.76 -10.79 -15.99
CA VAL A 27 -11.37 -9.52 -15.57
C VAL A 27 -10.44 -8.73 -14.64
N ALA A 28 -9.13 -9.00 -14.69
CA ALA A 28 -8.14 -8.38 -13.81
C ALA A 28 -8.16 -6.84 -13.88
N ASP A 29 -8.37 -6.30 -15.09
CA ASP A 29 -8.35 -4.87 -15.36
C ASP A 29 -9.53 -4.11 -14.73
N VAL A 30 -10.55 -4.83 -14.23
CA VAL A 30 -11.72 -4.23 -13.56
C VAL A 30 -11.41 -3.87 -12.11
N PHE A 31 -10.45 -4.54 -11.46
CA PHE A 31 -10.21 -4.36 -10.02
C PHE A 31 -9.61 -3.01 -9.65
N ALA A 32 -8.75 -2.44 -10.49
CA ALA A 32 -8.18 -1.12 -10.22
C ALA A 32 -9.24 0.01 -10.33
N PRO A 33 -10.06 0.09 -11.40
CA PRO A 33 -11.20 1.00 -11.46
C PRO A 33 -12.22 0.77 -10.33
N LEU A 34 -12.52 -0.49 -9.99
CA LEU A 34 -13.42 -0.82 -8.88
C LEU A 34 -12.88 -0.28 -7.55
N LEU A 35 -11.58 -0.44 -7.29
CA LEU A 35 -10.94 0.11 -6.11
C LEU A 35 -11.08 1.64 -6.06
N ALA A 36 -10.88 2.32 -7.17
CA ALA A 36 -11.06 3.77 -7.26
C ALA A 36 -12.50 4.21 -6.94
N LEU A 37 -13.51 3.47 -7.43
CA LEU A 37 -14.92 3.74 -7.08
C LEU A 37 -15.19 3.55 -5.59
N ILE A 38 -14.68 2.46 -4.99
CA ILE A 38 -14.80 2.20 -3.54
C ILE A 38 -14.13 3.31 -2.71
N GLN A 39 -13.02 3.88 -3.21
CA GLN A 39 -12.34 5.01 -2.57
C GLN A 39 -13.16 6.31 -2.68
N GLN A 40 -13.81 6.56 -3.82
CA GLN A 40 -14.68 7.72 -4.02
C GLN A 40 -15.92 7.70 -3.14
N GLU A 41 -16.49 6.52 -2.89
CA GLU A 41 -17.66 6.36 -2.00
C GLU A 41 -17.34 6.60 -0.51
N GLN A 42 -16.05 6.60 -0.13
CA GLN A 42 -15.69 6.97 1.24
C GLN A 42 -15.87 8.48 1.44
N GLU A 43 -16.91 8.86 2.18
CA GLU A 43 -17.09 10.23 2.66
C GLU A 43 -15.78 10.75 3.26
N THR A 44 -15.33 11.91 2.81
CA THR A 44 -14.19 12.62 3.38
C THR A 44 -14.58 13.24 4.73
N ARG A 45 -14.88 12.38 5.71
CA ARG A 45 -15.00 12.78 7.11
C ARG A 45 -13.65 13.39 7.50
N ASN A 46 -13.68 14.63 7.94
CA ASN A 46 -12.52 15.40 8.37
C ASN A 46 -11.52 15.74 7.24
N ALA A 47 -11.98 16.44 6.19
CA ALA A 47 -11.13 16.91 5.09
C ALA A 47 -9.86 17.68 5.52
N GLY A 48 -9.85 18.29 6.70
CA GLY A 48 -8.68 18.99 7.27
C GLY A 48 -7.64 18.09 7.95
N GLN A 49 -7.77 16.76 7.90
CA GLN A 49 -6.75 15.87 8.47
C GLN A 49 -5.56 15.68 7.54
N VAL A 50 -4.41 15.46 8.17
CA VAL A 50 -3.12 15.24 7.53
C VAL A 50 -3.10 13.93 6.74
N TRP A 51 -2.26 13.88 5.71
CA TRP A 51 -1.97 12.66 4.98
C TRP A 51 -0.82 11.90 5.62
N LEU A 52 -0.91 10.57 5.56
CA LEU A 52 0.14 9.64 5.92
C LEU A 52 0.55 8.90 4.64
N THR A 53 1.84 8.70 4.41
CA THR A 53 2.35 7.91 3.29
C THR A 53 3.35 6.86 3.75
N ASP A 54 3.20 5.66 3.22
CA ASP A 54 4.12 4.57 3.43
C ASP A 54 3.91 3.48 2.36
N SER A 55 4.78 2.46 2.36
CA SER A 55 4.71 1.36 1.41
C SER A 55 4.92 0.00 2.07
N PHE A 56 4.42 -1.07 1.44
CA PHE A 56 4.64 -2.43 1.90
C PHE A 56 4.88 -3.41 0.73
N PRO A 57 5.62 -4.52 0.96
CA PRO A 57 5.96 -5.45 -0.09
C PRO A 57 4.86 -6.48 -0.37
N VAL A 58 4.64 -6.81 -1.65
CA VAL A 58 3.88 -7.99 -2.08
C VAL A 58 4.84 -8.99 -2.70
N ILE A 59 5.02 -10.12 -2.03
CA ILE A 59 6.13 -11.04 -2.23
C ILE A 59 5.70 -12.24 -3.08
N LEU A 60 6.22 -12.33 -4.30
CA LEU A 60 6.05 -13.49 -5.19
C LEU A 60 7.03 -14.62 -4.84
N ALA A 61 8.30 -14.27 -4.59
CA ALA A 61 9.34 -15.23 -4.22
C ALA A 61 10.31 -14.62 -3.20
N ARG A 62 10.83 -15.46 -2.31
CA ARG A 62 11.72 -15.07 -1.21
C ARG A 62 13.15 -15.57 -1.44
N GLN A 63 14.14 -14.79 -0.99
CA GLN A 63 15.55 -15.21 -0.89
C GLN A 63 16.06 -15.86 -2.20
N GLY A 64 16.71 -17.02 -2.13
CA GLY A 64 17.29 -17.70 -3.30
C GLY A 64 16.28 -18.02 -4.41
N ARG A 65 14.99 -18.20 -4.09
CA ARG A 65 13.95 -18.44 -5.10
C ARG A 65 13.66 -17.22 -5.97
N ARG A 66 14.08 -16.02 -5.54
CA ARG A 66 13.91 -14.77 -6.31
C ARG A 66 14.63 -14.83 -7.66
N PHE A 67 15.77 -15.51 -7.72
CA PHE A 67 16.59 -15.58 -8.93
C PHE A 67 15.93 -16.41 -10.04
N ASN A 68 15.02 -17.30 -9.66
CA ASN A 68 14.25 -18.13 -10.60
C ASN A 68 12.84 -17.58 -10.84
N ALA A 69 12.48 -16.44 -10.26
CA ALA A 69 11.15 -15.88 -10.41
C ALA A 69 10.97 -15.33 -11.83
N CYS A 70 9.94 -15.82 -12.52
CA CYS A 70 9.62 -15.44 -13.90
C CYS A 70 8.21 -14.87 -14.08
N VAL A 71 7.48 -14.68 -12.97
CA VAL A 71 6.10 -14.25 -12.97
C VAL A 71 6.01 -12.71 -13.04
N ALA A 72 5.17 -12.20 -13.94
CA ALA A 72 4.83 -10.78 -14.06
C ALA A 72 6.03 -9.83 -14.23
N LYS A 73 7.06 -10.24 -14.99
CA LYS A 73 8.30 -9.47 -15.21
C LYS A 73 8.09 -8.06 -15.80
N GLN A 74 6.90 -7.78 -16.34
CA GLN A 74 6.53 -6.43 -16.80
C GLN A 74 6.46 -5.40 -15.66
N LEU A 75 6.29 -5.86 -14.40
CA LEU A 75 6.15 -5.00 -13.23
C LEU A 75 6.96 -5.50 -12.04
N ALA A 76 6.96 -6.82 -11.81
CA ALA A 76 7.62 -7.41 -10.66
C ALA A 76 9.13 -7.60 -10.91
N ASP A 77 9.92 -7.19 -9.94
CA ASP A 77 11.38 -7.31 -9.93
C ASP A 77 11.88 -7.65 -8.52
N SER A 78 13.18 -7.49 -8.26
CA SER A 78 13.77 -7.79 -6.95
C SER A 78 14.12 -6.56 -6.13
N GLY A 79 13.75 -6.58 -4.86
CA GLY A 79 14.05 -5.52 -3.90
C GLY A 79 14.43 -6.05 -2.52
N TYR A 80 14.73 -5.12 -1.62
CA TYR A 80 14.99 -5.40 -0.21
C TYR A 80 13.94 -4.70 0.65
N CYS A 81 13.37 -5.43 1.60
CA CYS A 81 12.52 -4.89 2.66
C CYS A 81 13.34 -4.84 3.95
N SER A 82 13.67 -3.63 4.40
CA SER A 82 14.46 -3.39 5.62
C SER A 82 13.73 -3.86 6.88
N THR A 83 12.44 -3.56 7.00
CA THR A 83 11.59 -3.96 8.13
C THR A 83 11.58 -5.46 8.33
N LYS A 84 11.48 -6.24 7.24
CA LYS A 84 11.45 -7.71 7.28
C LYS A 84 12.84 -8.35 7.11
N LYS A 85 13.90 -7.54 6.96
CA LYS A 85 15.28 -7.97 6.64
C LYS A 85 15.34 -9.02 5.54
N LEU A 86 14.59 -8.79 4.45
CA LEU A 86 14.32 -9.80 3.43
C LEU A 86 14.53 -9.27 2.02
N TYR A 87 15.32 -10.00 1.24
CA TYR A 87 15.33 -9.89 -0.21
C TYR A 87 14.20 -10.70 -0.84
N TYR A 88 13.46 -10.09 -1.74
CA TYR A 88 12.29 -10.69 -2.37
C TYR A 88 12.18 -10.30 -3.84
N HIS A 89 11.51 -11.14 -4.63
CA HIS A 89 10.97 -10.79 -5.93
C HIS A 89 9.48 -10.51 -5.78
N GLY A 90 8.98 -9.41 -6.34
CA GLY A 90 7.62 -8.98 -6.12
C GLY A 90 7.36 -7.56 -6.59
N VAL A 91 6.36 -6.95 -5.98
CA VAL A 91 5.99 -5.55 -6.20
C VAL A 91 5.90 -4.84 -4.85
N ARG A 92 5.85 -3.50 -4.90
CA ARG A 92 5.62 -2.66 -3.74
C ARG A 92 4.31 -1.91 -3.91
N VAL A 93 3.50 -1.88 -2.85
CA VAL A 93 2.26 -1.11 -2.80
C VAL A 93 2.52 0.13 -1.98
N HIS A 94 2.25 1.30 -2.56
CA HIS A 94 2.39 2.61 -1.94
C HIS A 94 1.01 3.15 -1.64
N ILE A 95 0.78 3.63 -0.42
CA ILE A 95 -0.51 4.18 -0.02
C ILE A 95 -0.31 5.57 0.56
N ILE A 96 -1.10 6.53 0.07
CA ILE A 96 -1.38 7.78 0.80
C ILE A 96 -2.76 7.63 1.40
N GLY A 97 -2.84 7.75 2.73
CA GLY A 97 -4.10 7.71 3.46
C GLY A 97 -4.32 8.97 4.29
N ARG A 98 -5.54 9.49 4.30
CA ARG A 98 -5.93 10.58 5.20
C ARG A 98 -6.15 10.03 6.61
N ARG A 99 -5.44 10.60 7.58
CA ARG A 99 -5.55 10.23 8.99
C ARG A 99 -6.98 10.40 9.48
N GLN A 100 -7.46 9.45 10.28
CA GLN A 100 -8.74 9.53 10.97
C GLN A 100 -8.49 9.36 12.48
N PRO A 101 -8.85 10.35 13.33
CA PRO A 101 -8.74 10.19 14.77
C PRO A 101 -9.49 8.93 15.25
N GLY A 102 -8.80 8.07 16.00
CA GLY A 102 -9.40 6.85 16.55
C GLY A 102 -9.77 5.76 15.53
N SER A 103 -9.36 5.88 14.27
CA SER A 103 -9.68 4.90 13.23
C SER A 103 -8.53 4.72 12.23
N LEU A 104 -8.66 3.72 11.35
CA LEU A 104 -7.71 3.51 10.27
C LEU A 104 -7.76 4.68 9.26
N PRO A 105 -6.62 5.10 8.68
CA PRO A 105 -6.55 6.13 7.65
C PRO A 105 -7.28 5.74 6.36
N ILE A 106 -8.10 6.64 5.80
CA ILE A 106 -8.83 6.40 4.56
C ILE A 106 -7.84 6.48 3.37
N PRO A 107 -7.62 5.40 2.59
CA PRO A 107 -6.70 5.42 1.47
C PRO A 107 -7.23 6.30 0.33
N GLU A 108 -6.45 7.28 -0.09
CA GLU A 108 -6.82 8.22 -1.17
C GLU A 108 -6.03 7.96 -2.45
N TYR A 109 -4.80 7.50 -2.29
CA TYR A 109 -3.97 7.07 -3.40
C TYR A 109 -3.38 5.70 -3.10
N ILE A 110 -3.44 4.82 -4.09
CA ILE A 110 -2.84 3.49 -4.06
C ILE A 110 -2.06 3.30 -5.35
N GLY A 111 -0.75 3.16 -5.25
CA GLY A 111 0.15 2.89 -6.38
C GLY A 111 0.81 1.52 -6.23
N VAL A 112 1.09 0.85 -7.35
CA VAL A 112 1.82 -0.43 -7.37
C VAL A 112 3.01 -0.31 -8.31
N THR A 113 4.21 -0.63 -7.81
CA THR A 113 5.47 -0.46 -8.54
C THR A 113 6.36 -1.69 -8.37
N GLY A 114 7.52 -1.72 -9.04
CA GLY A 114 8.52 -2.75 -8.80
C GLY A 114 8.99 -2.75 -7.34
N ALA A 115 9.50 -3.90 -6.89
CA ALA A 115 10.14 -4.04 -5.58
C ALA A 115 11.45 -3.25 -5.48
N SER A 116 12.15 -3.01 -6.59
CA SER A 116 13.37 -2.21 -6.65
C SER A 116 13.11 -0.69 -6.61
N ASP A 117 11.89 -0.27 -6.92
CA ASP A 117 11.52 1.14 -6.93
C ASP A 117 11.57 1.74 -5.52
N HIS A 118 12.30 2.84 -5.42
CA HIS A 118 12.41 3.58 -4.17
C HIS A 118 11.20 4.48 -3.96
N ASP A 119 10.64 4.45 -2.75
CA ASP A 119 9.45 5.18 -2.33
C ASP A 119 9.51 6.67 -2.70
N GLY A 120 10.69 7.27 -2.54
CA GLY A 120 10.89 8.64 -2.92
C GLY A 120 10.68 8.91 -4.42
N LYS A 121 11.17 8.05 -5.33
CA LYS A 121 10.99 8.27 -6.78
C LYS A 121 9.51 8.22 -7.15
N ILE A 122 8.77 7.31 -6.52
CA ILE A 122 7.33 7.18 -6.71
C ILE A 122 6.61 8.39 -6.14
N PHE A 123 7.07 8.87 -4.97
CA PHE A 123 6.59 10.12 -4.40
C PHE A 123 6.76 11.30 -5.37
N ASP A 124 7.91 11.42 -6.05
CA ASP A 124 8.14 12.51 -7.02
C ASP A 124 7.16 12.49 -8.21
N GLN A 125 6.61 11.33 -8.57
CA GLN A 125 5.61 11.20 -9.64
C GLN A 125 4.22 11.65 -9.21
N ILE A 126 3.86 11.40 -7.94
CA ILE A 126 2.51 11.68 -7.41
C ILE A 126 2.44 13.04 -6.73
N ARG A 127 3.56 13.54 -6.19
CA ARG A 127 3.67 14.80 -5.45
C ARG A 127 3.11 16.00 -6.22
N PRO A 128 3.26 16.14 -7.56
CA PRO A 128 2.64 17.23 -8.30
C PRO A 128 1.10 17.26 -8.25
N GLN A 129 0.44 16.20 -7.77
CA GLN A 129 -1.02 16.12 -7.62
C GLN A 129 -1.48 16.41 -6.17
N LEU A 130 -0.53 16.61 -5.24
CA LEU A 130 -0.81 16.80 -3.82
C LEU A 130 -0.71 18.29 -3.45
N TYR A 131 -1.78 18.85 -2.88
CA TYR A 131 -1.85 20.28 -2.57
C TYR A 131 -2.55 20.52 -1.23
N ASN A 132 -2.25 21.67 -0.61
CA ASN A 132 -2.98 22.21 0.54
C ASN A 132 -3.11 21.24 1.72
N ASN A 133 -2.04 20.53 2.07
CA ASN A 133 -2.07 19.59 3.19
C ASN A 133 -0.68 19.37 3.79
N GLU A 134 -0.63 18.67 4.92
CA GLU A 134 0.58 18.12 5.50
C GLU A 134 0.66 16.63 5.20
N LEU A 135 1.85 16.15 4.84
CA LEU A 135 2.13 14.76 4.52
C LEU A 135 3.21 14.21 5.43
N TYR A 136 2.85 13.20 6.22
CA TYR A 136 3.78 12.51 7.11
C TYR A 136 4.27 11.22 6.46
N GLY A 137 5.58 11.10 6.29
CA GLY A 137 6.21 9.96 5.63
C GLY A 137 7.51 9.51 6.28
N ASP A 138 8.12 8.46 5.71
CA ASP A 138 9.45 8.04 6.12
C ASP A 138 10.56 8.95 5.62
N LYS A 139 11.77 8.79 6.16
CA LYS A 139 12.97 9.52 5.77
C LYS A 139 13.24 9.45 4.27
N ALA A 140 12.78 8.39 3.59
CA ALA A 140 12.87 8.22 2.15
C ALA A 140 12.09 9.28 1.34
N TYR A 141 11.09 9.92 1.94
CA TYR A 141 10.22 10.94 1.33
C TYR A 141 10.78 12.36 1.47
N GLN A 142 11.86 12.55 2.23
CA GLN A 142 12.51 13.86 2.34
C GLN A 142 13.09 14.29 0.98
N ARG A 143 12.93 15.57 0.64
CA ARG A 143 13.40 16.14 -0.63
C ARG A 143 14.10 17.49 -0.44
N PRO A 144 15.13 17.78 -1.25
CA PRO A 144 15.87 19.04 -1.14
C PRO A 144 15.05 20.26 -1.55
N ASP A 145 14.05 20.10 -2.41
CA ASP A 145 13.18 21.16 -2.91
C ASP A 145 11.91 21.38 -2.06
N ALA A 146 11.87 20.84 -0.83
CA ALA A 146 10.69 20.89 0.04
C ALA A 146 10.15 22.30 0.27
N GLU A 147 11.02 23.31 0.39
CA GLU A 147 10.59 24.71 0.58
C GLU A 147 9.94 25.29 -0.68
N CYS A 148 10.43 24.94 -1.87
CA CYS A 148 9.79 25.33 -3.12
C CYS A 148 8.39 24.72 -3.24
N ILE A 149 8.26 23.45 -2.89
CA ILE A 149 6.99 22.71 -2.91
C ILE A 149 6.01 23.28 -1.87
N ARG A 150 6.50 23.63 -0.68
CA ARG A 150 5.69 24.29 0.35
C ARG A 150 5.10 25.60 -0.15
N ARG A 151 5.88 26.41 -0.86
CA ARG A 151 5.39 27.69 -1.42
C ARG A 151 4.47 27.49 -2.63
N ALA A 152 4.80 26.58 -3.53
CA ALA A 152 4.07 26.39 -4.78
C ALA A 152 2.77 25.58 -4.62
N GLN A 153 2.78 24.57 -3.74
CA GLN A 153 1.68 23.62 -3.59
C GLN A 153 0.97 23.73 -2.24
N ASN A 154 1.46 24.57 -1.32
CA ASN A 154 1.01 24.59 0.07
C ASN A 154 1.04 23.17 0.70
N LEU A 155 2.08 22.40 0.35
CA LEU A 155 2.29 21.03 0.79
C LEU A 155 3.51 20.98 1.72
N THR A 156 3.31 20.59 2.97
CA THR A 156 4.41 20.40 3.92
C THR A 156 4.67 18.92 4.14
N VAL A 157 5.87 18.44 3.78
CA VAL A 157 6.27 17.04 3.98
C VAL A 157 7.08 16.91 5.27
N LEU A 158 6.56 16.15 6.22
CA LEU A 158 7.16 15.93 7.53
C LEU A 158 7.71 14.51 7.63
N THR A 159 9.01 14.40 7.88
CA THR A 159 9.72 13.12 8.02
C THR A 159 10.60 13.15 9.27
N PRO A 160 10.87 12.00 9.93
CA PRO A 160 11.76 11.99 11.08
C PRO A 160 13.17 12.47 10.70
N VAL A 161 13.88 13.14 11.61
CA VAL A 161 15.17 13.75 11.32
C VAL A 161 16.22 12.69 10.97
N LYS A 162 16.95 12.90 9.88
CA LYS A 162 18.04 12.02 9.46
C LYS A 162 19.30 12.37 10.24
N LYS A 163 19.92 11.37 10.89
CA LYS A 163 21.23 11.53 11.52
C LYS A 163 22.27 11.86 10.45
N GLN A 164 23.14 12.83 10.73
CA GLN A 164 24.28 13.09 9.86
C GLN A 164 25.31 11.96 9.96
N LYS A 165 26.13 11.78 8.92
CA LYS A 165 27.16 10.74 8.89
C LYS A 165 28.18 11.04 9.99
N GLY A 166 28.35 10.12 10.95
CA GLY A 166 29.22 10.29 12.13
C GLY A 166 28.51 10.82 13.38
N GLN A 167 27.22 11.18 13.30
CA GLN A 167 26.45 11.63 14.45
C GLN A 167 25.86 10.45 15.23
N HIS A 168 26.32 10.26 16.48
CA HIS A 168 25.85 9.16 17.33
C HIS A 168 24.46 9.42 17.91
N HIS A 169 24.20 10.64 18.40
CA HIS A 169 22.91 11.08 18.96
C HIS A 169 22.38 12.33 18.25
N LEU A 170 21.05 12.36 18.07
CA LEU A 170 20.34 13.58 17.65
C LEU A 170 20.22 14.51 18.85
N GLU A 171 20.14 15.82 18.61
CA GLU A 171 19.78 16.78 19.65
C GLU A 171 18.41 16.43 20.26
N PRO A 172 18.16 16.71 21.56
CA PRO A 172 16.90 16.35 22.22
C PRO A 172 15.65 16.86 21.47
N GLN A 173 15.72 18.05 20.89
CA GLN A 173 14.65 18.64 20.07
C GLN A 173 14.35 17.82 18.81
N ASP A 174 15.39 17.34 18.11
CA ASP A 174 15.25 16.53 16.90
C ASP A 174 14.74 15.13 17.21
N GLN A 175 15.11 14.59 18.38
CA GLN A 175 14.55 13.35 18.89
C GLN A 175 13.06 13.49 19.20
N TRP A 176 12.66 14.59 19.84
CA TRP A 176 11.26 14.87 20.15
C TRP A 176 10.42 15.03 18.88
N LEU A 177 10.89 15.82 17.91
CA LEU A 177 10.25 15.99 16.61
C LEU A 177 10.13 14.64 15.87
N SER A 178 11.20 13.86 15.81
CA SER A 178 11.19 12.54 15.18
C SER A 178 10.19 11.60 15.84
N THR A 179 10.10 11.63 17.17
CA THR A 179 9.15 10.82 17.94
C THR A 179 7.71 11.26 17.65
N ALA A 180 7.45 12.56 17.58
CA ALA A 180 6.13 13.09 17.25
C ALA A 180 5.70 12.68 15.82
N VAL A 181 6.58 12.85 14.83
CA VAL A 181 6.32 12.44 13.44
C VAL A 181 6.03 10.94 13.34
N SER A 182 6.84 10.10 14.00
CA SER A 182 6.61 8.65 14.02
C SER A 182 5.26 8.29 14.66
N ARG A 183 4.88 8.93 15.79
CA ARG A 183 3.57 8.71 16.42
C ARG A 183 2.40 9.08 15.52
N VAL A 184 2.51 10.20 14.78
CA VAL A 184 1.47 10.62 13.82
C VAL A 184 1.33 9.60 12.68
N ARG A 185 2.42 8.92 12.29
CA ARG A 185 2.43 7.91 11.24
C ARG A 185 1.91 6.55 11.65
N GLN A 186 1.99 6.14 12.91
CA GLN A 186 1.56 4.82 13.39
C GLN A 186 0.22 4.30 12.81
N PRO A 187 -0.82 5.14 12.58
CA PRO A 187 -2.06 4.67 11.96
C PRO A 187 -1.91 4.05 10.56
N ILE A 188 -0.92 4.46 9.75
CA ILE A 188 -0.70 3.84 8.42
C ILE A 188 -0.08 2.45 8.55
N GLU A 189 0.77 2.23 9.55
CA GLU A 189 1.30 0.91 9.88
C GLU A 189 0.17 -0.01 10.34
N ALA A 190 -0.76 0.51 11.15
CA ALA A 190 -1.96 -0.21 11.57
C ALA A 190 -2.87 -0.57 10.39
N LEU A 191 -3.02 0.32 9.41
CA LEU A 191 -3.75 0.03 8.17
C LEU A 191 -3.12 -1.13 7.42
N PHE A 192 -1.80 -1.15 7.25
CA PHE A 192 -1.12 -2.24 6.55
C PHE A 192 -1.25 -3.57 7.28
N ALA A 193 -1.06 -3.55 8.61
CA ALA A 193 -1.26 -4.72 9.44
C ALA A 193 -2.69 -5.27 9.30
N TRP A 194 -3.69 -4.39 9.29
CA TRP A 194 -5.09 -4.77 9.12
C TRP A 194 -5.39 -5.35 7.72
N ILE A 195 -4.89 -4.71 6.65
CA ILE A 195 -5.05 -5.24 5.27
C ILE A 195 -4.41 -6.63 5.16
N GLU A 196 -3.21 -6.80 5.71
CA GLU A 196 -2.51 -8.10 5.71
C GLU A 196 -3.27 -9.13 6.53
N GLU A 197 -3.77 -8.78 7.71
CA GLU A 197 -4.58 -9.69 8.54
C GLU A 197 -5.84 -10.17 7.82
N LYS A 198 -6.56 -9.26 7.14
CA LYS A 198 -7.83 -9.60 6.48
C LYS A 198 -7.65 -10.33 5.16
N THR A 199 -6.52 -10.15 4.46
CA THR A 199 -6.39 -10.63 3.08
C THR A 199 -5.17 -11.47 2.80
N GLY A 200 -4.11 -11.40 3.61
CA GLY A 200 -2.80 -11.99 3.33
C GLY A 200 -2.20 -11.46 2.02
N ILE A 201 -2.31 -10.16 1.77
CA ILE A 201 -1.89 -9.51 0.52
C ILE A 201 -0.38 -9.63 0.29
N GLU A 202 0.44 -9.62 1.32
CA GLU A 202 1.89 -9.67 1.18
C GLU A 202 2.39 -11.02 0.64
N CYS A 203 1.65 -12.11 0.84
CA CYS A 203 2.05 -13.44 0.38
C CYS A 203 1.43 -13.79 -1.00
N ALA A 204 2.13 -13.42 -2.07
CA ALA A 204 1.72 -13.67 -3.46
C ALA A 204 2.37 -14.92 -4.08
N SER A 205 2.88 -15.85 -3.27
CA SER A 205 3.61 -17.06 -3.73
C SER A 205 2.83 -18.02 -4.65
N LYS A 206 1.50 -17.87 -4.72
CA LYS A 206 0.61 -18.66 -5.59
C LYS A 206 0.29 -18.00 -6.93
N VAL A 207 0.70 -16.75 -7.13
CA VAL A 207 0.49 -16.02 -8.38
C VAL A 207 1.36 -16.62 -9.49
N ARG A 208 0.80 -16.74 -10.70
CA ARG A 208 1.46 -17.38 -11.86
C ARG A 208 1.43 -16.55 -13.14
N SER A 209 0.83 -15.36 -13.12
CA SER A 209 0.75 -14.46 -14.28
C SER A 209 0.66 -12.99 -13.85
N TYR A 210 0.84 -12.07 -14.78
CA TYR A 210 0.63 -10.64 -14.57
C TYR A 210 -0.81 -10.34 -14.11
N ASN A 211 -1.81 -10.83 -14.86
CA ASN A 211 -3.21 -10.65 -14.47
C ASN A 211 -3.51 -11.24 -13.08
N GLY A 212 -2.92 -12.40 -12.76
CA GLY A 212 -3.04 -12.98 -11.42
C GLY A 212 -2.43 -12.11 -10.32
N LEU A 213 -1.36 -11.35 -10.62
CA LEU A 213 -0.77 -10.38 -9.70
C LEU A 213 -1.72 -9.18 -9.52
N MET A 214 -2.28 -8.65 -10.61
CA MET A 214 -3.22 -7.52 -10.55
C MET A 214 -4.47 -7.89 -9.73
N VAL A 215 -5.04 -9.06 -9.97
CA VAL A 215 -6.13 -9.62 -9.17
C VAL A 215 -5.72 -9.80 -7.71
N HIS A 216 -4.52 -10.32 -7.45
CA HIS A 216 -4.05 -10.53 -6.08
C HIS A 216 -3.88 -9.21 -5.32
N VAL A 217 -3.34 -8.17 -5.95
CA VAL A 217 -3.13 -6.87 -5.29
C VAL A 217 -4.43 -6.08 -5.24
N PHE A 218 -4.98 -5.69 -6.38
CA PHE A 218 -6.16 -4.82 -6.44
C PHE A 218 -7.42 -5.53 -5.97
N GLY A 219 -7.60 -6.82 -6.27
CA GLY A 219 -8.76 -7.58 -5.81
C GLY A 219 -8.79 -7.76 -4.28
N LYS A 220 -7.63 -7.99 -3.65
CA LYS A 220 -7.55 -8.05 -2.18
C LYS A 220 -7.76 -6.69 -1.54
N LEU A 221 -7.19 -5.62 -2.10
CA LEU A 221 -7.42 -4.26 -1.62
C LEU A 221 -8.90 -3.86 -1.76
N ALA A 222 -9.51 -4.13 -2.91
CA ALA A 222 -10.93 -3.87 -3.14
C ALA A 222 -11.80 -4.63 -2.14
N ALA A 223 -11.53 -5.92 -1.92
CA ALA A 223 -12.25 -6.71 -0.92
C ALA A 223 -12.07 -6.13 0.50
N ALA A 224 -10.85 -5.79 0.90
CA ALA A 224 -10.58 -5.20 2.21
C ALA A 224 -11.35 -3.88 2.39
N LEU A 225 -11.20 -2.94 1.46
CA LEU A 225 -11.85 -1.63 1.56
C LEU A 225 -13.38 -1.73 1.46
N PHE A 226 -13.90 -2.65 0.65
CA PHE A 226 -15.34 -2.93 0.59
C PHE A 226 -15.89 -3.41 1.95
N PHE A 227 -15.23 -4.38 2.59
CA PHE A 227 -15.64 -4.83 3.93
C PHE A 227 -15.50 -3.74 4.97
N TRP A 228 -14.47 -2.91 4.88
CA TRP A 228 -14.32 -1.76 5.77
C TRP A 228 -15.49 -0.77 5.62
N ASN A 229 -15.86 -0.44 4.39
CA ASN A 229 -17.02 0.44 4.11
C ASN A 229 -18.30 -0.15 4.69
N PHE A 230 -18.57 -1.42 4.39
CA PHE A 230 -19.79 -2.07 4.83
C PHE A 230 -19.92 -2.12 6.35
N LEU A 231 -18.82 -2.43 7.05
CA LEU A 231 -18.79 -2.44 8.52
C LEU A 231 -19.00 -1.03 9.10
N ARG A 232 -18.47 0.02 8.46
CA ARG A 232 -18.63 1.41 8.91
C ARG A 232 -20.03 1.97 8.68
N VAL A 233 -20.70 1.59 7.60
CA VAL A 233 -22.08 2.02 7.32
C VAL A 233 -23.10 1.32 8.23
N SER A 234 -22.75 0.13 8.74
CA SER A 234 -23.62 -0.67 9.61
C SER A 234 -23.42 -0.40 11.12
N SER A 235 -22.54 0.53 11.48
CA SER A 235 -22.21 0.92 12.87
C SER A 235 -22.73 2.32 13.18
#